data_AF-A4CTM8-F1
#
_entry.id   AF-A4CTM8-F1
#
_cell.length_a   1.000
_cell.length_b   1.000
_cell.length_c   1.000
_cell.angle_alpha   90.00
_cell.angle_beta   90.00
_cell.angle_gamma   90.00
#
_symmetry.space_group_name_H-M   'P 1'
#
loop_
_entity.id
_entity.type
_entity.pdbx_description
1 polymer ?
#
loop_
_entity_poly.entity_id
_entity_poly.type
_entity_poly.pdbx_seq_one_letter_code
_entity_poly.pdbx_strand_id
1 'polypeptide(L)'
;MSSIALGLQRSTVMASDQRPGQNATPNPQLIHRLLEVMEHEIVPLTAKEVIKGNKLFGAAMLNKHDLSTIIADTNQETLNPLFHAEVQTINHYYSMPKQQHVAPGDVLFLATHEPCTLCSSAITWAGFDNFYYFFSHEDSRDSFKIGHDLKILKQVFKHEPGGYARENDYWTGYGICDLIENCAPSERAAFEQRASALRGTYQQLSDLYQQRKGQGQVDDPAFIPLG
;
A
#
# COMPACT_ATOMS: atom_id res chain seq x y z
N MET A 1 -45.10 -17.19 -28.91
CA MET A 1 -43.83 -17.70 -28.36
C MET A 1 -43.13 -16.54 -27.67
N SER A 2 -43.24 -16.48 -26.34
CA SER A 2 -42.67 -15.39 -25.52
C SER A 2 -41.15 -15.46 -25.51
N SER A 3 -40.50 -14.33 -25.78
CA SER A 3 -39.09 -14.11 -25.48
C SER A 3 -39.00 -13.42 -24.12
N ILE A 4 -38.34 -14.08 -23.17
CA ILE A 4 -38.09 -13.58 -21.82
C ILE A 4 -36.88 -12.65 -21.88
N ALA A 5 -37.11 -11.35 -21.73
CA ALA A 5 -36.05 -10.39 -21.46
C ALA A 5 -35.64 -10.50 -19.99
N LEU A 6 -34.50 -11.15 -19.72
CA LEU A 6 -33.86 -11.12 -18.40
C LEU A 6 -33.26 -9.73 -18.19
N GLY A 7 -33.99 -8.86 -17.49
CA GLY A 7 -33.47 -7.60 -17.00
C GLY A 7 -32.46 -7.86 -15.88
N LEU A 8 -31.17 -7.65 -16.16
CA LEU A 8 -30.16 -7.46 -15.13
C LEU A 8 -30.46 -6.13 -14.41
N GLN A 9 -31.17 -6.22 -13.28
CA GLN A 9 -31.22 -5.14 -12.31
C GLN A 9 -29.81 -4.92 -11.79
N ARG A 10 -29.18 -3.81 -12.22
CA ARG A 10 -28.00 -3.27 -11.54
C ARG A 10 -28.46 -2.82 -10.16
N SER A 11 -28.21 -3.63 -9.13
CA SER A 11 -28.24 -3.17 -7.75
C SER A 11 -27.23 -2.04 -7.61
N THR A 12 -27.72 -0.80 -7.56
CA THR A 12 -26.96 0.32 -7.02
C THR A 12 -26.87 0.11 -5.51
N VAL A 13 -25.88 -0.69 -5.09
CA VAL A 13 -25.38 -0.60 -3.72
C VAL A 13 -24.84 0.81 -3.58
N MET A 14 -25.50 1.65 -2.77
CA MET A 14 -24.86 2.89 -2.35
C MET A 14 -23.59 2.48 -1.61
N ALA A 15 -22.44 2.73 -2.23
CA ALA A 15 -21.17 2.54 -1.55
C ALA A 15 -21.25 3.39 -0.27
N SER A 16 -21.08 2.75 0.88
CA SER A 16 -20.82 3.44 2.13
C SER A 16 -19.70 4.45 1.87
N ASP A 17 -19.91 5.74 2.13
CA ASP A 17 -18.86 6.76 2.08
C ASP A 17 -17.71 6.43 3.05
N GLN A 18 -17.94 5.55 4.02
CA GLN A 18 -16.93 5.12 4.99
C GLN A 18 -15.99 4.07 4.42
N ARG A 19 -14.70 4.26 4.68
CA ARG A 19 -13.61 3.34 4.32
C ARG A 19 -13.68 2.06 5.17
N PRO A 20 -13.20 0.90 4.66
CA PRO A 20 -13.25 -0.36 5.41
C PRO A 20 -12.62 -0.27 6.81
N GLY A 21 -11.51 0.46 6.95
CA GLY A 21 -10.87 0.69 8.25
C GLY A 21 -11.77 1.40 9.27
N GLN A 22 -12.66 2.29 8.84
CA GLN A 22 -13.58 3.02 9.72
C GLN A 22 -14.69 2.11 10.27
N ASN A 23 -15.01 1.03 9.55
CA ASN A 23 -15.99 0.03 9.97
C ASN A 23 -15.37 -1.14 10.72
N ALA A 24 -14.03 -1.24 10.76
CA ALA A 24 -13.33 -2.35 11.38
C ALA A 24 -13.38 -2.26 12.91
N THR A 25 -13.54 -3.42 13.56
CA THR A 25 -13.43 -3.50 15.02
C THR A 25 -11.99 -3.17 15.45
N PRO A 26 -11.77 -2.34 16.49
CA PRO A 26 -10.43 -2.00 16.94
C PRO A 26 -9.63 -3.24 17.34
N ASN A 27 -8.39 -3.32 16.88
CA ASN A 27 -7.44 -4.35 17.29
C ASN A 27 -6.08 -3.69 17.62
N PRO A 28 -5.87 -3.25 18.88
CA PRO A 28 -4.64 -2.58 19.29
C PRO A 28 -3.38 -3.42 19.08
N GLN A 29 -3.45 -4.74 19.26
CA GLN A 29 -2.31 -5.65 19.05
C GLN A 29 -1.88 -5.65 17.57
N LEU A 30 -2.85 -5.71 16.66
CA LEU A 30 -2.58 -5.64 15.23
C LEU A 30 -1.97 -4.28 14.86
N ILE A 31 -2.60 -3.17 15.28
CA ILE A 31 -2.11 -1.81 14.99
C ILE A 31 -0.67 -1.63 15.51
N HIS A 32 -0.41 -2.06 16.75
CA HIS A 32 0.91 -2.03 17.33
C HIS A 32 1.94 -2.74 16.43
N ARG A 33 1.60 -3.95 15.98
CA ARG A 33 2.50 -4.77 15.16
C ARG A 33 2.71 -4.21 13.76
N LEU A 34 1.67 -3.69 13.10
CA LEU A 34 1.81 -3.03 11.79
C LEU A 34 2.76 -1.83 11.87
N LEU A 35 2.60 -0.99 12.89
CA LEU A 35 3.50 0.14 13.12
C LEU A 35 4.94 -0.31 13.45
N GLU A 36 5.09 -1.38 14.24
CA GLU A 36 6.41 -1.92 14.62
C GLU A 36 7.18 -2.45 13.41
N VAL A 37 6.52 -3.20 12.52
CA VAL A 37 7.12 -3.67 11.26
C VAL A 37 7.55 -2.50 10.39
N MET A 38 6.71 -1.46 10.27
CA MET A 38 7.08 -0.26 9.52
C MET A 38 8.33 0.42 10.11
N GLU A 39 8.34 0.63 11.42
CA GLU A 39 9.40 1.35 12.14
C GLU A 39 10.75 0.60 12.12
N HIS A 40 10.73 -0.71 12.35
CA HIS A 40 11.95 -1.47 12.66
C HIS A 40 12.41 -2.40 11.55
N GLU A 41 11.53 -2.76 10.62
CA GLU A 41 11.84 -3.72 9.56
C GLU A 41 11.85 -3.04 8.19
N ILE A 42 10.82 -2.24 7.87
CA ILE A 42 10.70 -1.59 6.56
C ILE A 42 11.58 -0.33 6.46
N VAL A 43 11.48 0.61 7.42
CA VAL A 43 12.23 1.88 7.37
C VAL A 43 13.74 1.69 7.15
N PRO A 44 14.44 0.77 7.85
CA PRO A 44 15.87 0.57 7.62
C PRO A 44 16.22 0.05 6.22
N LEU A 45 15.35 -0.75 5.60
CA LEU A 45 15.52 -1.20 4.21
C LEU A 45 15.31 -0.04 3.25
N THR A 46 14.20 0.68 3.42
CA THR A 46 13.86 1.85 2.61
C THR A 46 14.96 2.92 2.66
N ALA A 47 15.52 3.20 3.84
CA ALA A 47 16.62 4.17 3.97
C ALA A 47 17.84 3.82 3.11
N LYS A 48 18.19 2.52 3.01
CA LYS A 48 19.30 2.05 2.19
C LYS A 48 19.02 2.20 0.70
N GLU A 49 17.80 1.91 0.25
CA GLU A 49 17.43 2.00 -1.17
C GLU A 49 17.18 3.45 -1.62
N VAL A 50 16.69 4.32 -0.74
CA VAL A 50 16.59 5.77 -1.01
C VAL A 50 17.96 6.38 -1.29
N ILE A 51 19.01 5.95 -0.56
CA ILE A 51 20.39 6.36 -0.87
C ILE A 51 20.77 5.93 -2.30
N LYS A 52 20.28 4.80 -2.80
CA LYS A 52 20.56 4.33 -4.17
C LYS A 52 19.70 5.01 -5.24
N GLY A 53 18.77 5.89 -4.85
CA GLY A 53 17.90 6.62 -5.76
C GLY A 53 16.53 5.99 -5.99
N ASN A 54 16.17 4.94 -5.25
CA ASN A 54 14.82 4.38 -5.28
C ASN A 54 13.85 5.22 -4.43
N LYS A 55 12.55 5.13 -4.73
CA LYS A 55 11.52 5.82 -3.93
C LYS A 55 11.40 5.23 -2.53
N LEU A 56 10.93 6.06 -1.61
CA LEU A 56 10.72 5.76 -0.19
C LEU A 56 9.54 4.80 0.12
N PHE A 57 9.23 3.84 -0.76
CA PHE A 57 8.11 2.91 -0.57
C PHE A 57 8.60 1.58 0.00
N GLY A 58 7.78 0.95 0.83
CA GLY A 58 8.11 -0.29 1.52
C GLY A 58 6.89 -1.18 1.71
N ALA A 59 7.12 -2.47 1.89
CA ALA A 59 6.07 -3.46 2.08
C ALA A 59 6.58 -4.64 2.92
N ALA A 60 5.64 -5.40 3.49
CA ALA A 60 5.91 -6.61 4.23
C ALA A 60 4.73 -7.58 4.12
N MET A 61 5.01 -8.86 4.34
CA MET A 61 4.02 -9.91 4.54
C MET A 61 4.14 -10.46 5.96
N LEU A 62 3.03 -10.52 6.67
CA LEU A 62 2.95 -11.09 8.01
C LEU A 62 2.05 -12.34 7.99
N ASN A 63 2.31 -13.29 8.87
CA ASN A 63 1.39 -14.41 9.09
C ASN A 63 0.19 -13.94 9.93
N LYS A 64 -1.04 -14.16 9.46
CA LYS A 64 -2.26 -13.72 10.17
C LYS A 64 -2.44 -14.38 11.55
N HIS A 65 -1.91 -15.58 11.76
CA HIS A 65 -2.11 -16.34 12.99
C HIS A 65 -1.35 -15.76 14.18
N ASP A 66 -0.12 -15.32 13.98
CA ASP A 66 0.78 -14.87 15.05
C ASP A 66 1.41 -13.49 14.81
N LEU A 67 1.12 -12.88 13.65
CA LEU A 67 1.64 -11.60 13.20
C LEU A 67 3.19 -11.56 13.10
N SER A 68 3.83 -12.72 12.98
CA SER A 68 5.25 -12.82 12.66
C SER A 68 5.50 -12.31 11.24
N THR A 69 6.62 -11.61 11.03
CA THR A 69 7.03 -11.20 9.69
C THR A 69 7.50 -12.42 8.91
N ILE A 70 6.94 -12.61 7.73
CA ILE A 70 7.39 -13.58 6.73
C ILE A 70 8.53 -12.94 5.93
N ILE A 71 8.31 -11.73 5.41
CA ILE A 71 9.29 -10.96 4.64
C ILE A 71 8.97 -9.46 4.73
N ALA A 72 10.00 -8.61 4.74
CA ALA A 72 9.89 -7.16 4.58
C ALA A 72 10.83 -6.71 3.46
N ASP A 73 10.40 -5.73 2.67
CA ASP A 73 11.12 -5.26 1.49
C ASP A 73 10.81 -3.79 1.17
N THR A 74 11.47 -3.28 0.13
CA THR A 74 11.36 -1.91 -0.34
C THR A 74 11.45 -1.79 -1.86
N ASN A 75 11.10 -0.61 -2.37
CA ASN A 75 11.14 -0.30 -3.79
C ASN A 75 12.57 -0.39 -4.36
N GLN A 76 12.69 -0.97 -5.55
CA GLN A 76 13.93 -1.09 -6.31
C GLN A 76 13.73 -0.64 -7.77
N GLU A 77 12.95 0.43 -7.98
CA GLU A 77 12.52 0.88 -9.31
C GLU A 77 13.66 1.26 -10.26
N THR A 78 14.83 1.60 -9.73
CA THR A 78 16.04 1.88 -10.53
C THR A 78 16.59 0.63 -11.25
N LEU A 79 16.27 -0.57 -10.76
CA LEU A 79 16.61 -1.83 -11.44
C LEU A 79 15.59 -2.19 -12.51
N ASN A 80 14.31 -1.97 -12.20
CA ASN A 80 13.19 -2.16 -13.11
C ASN A 80 12.03 -1.28 -12.61
N PRO A 81 11.43 -0.41 -13.45
CA PRO A 81 10.38 0.51 -13.01
C PRO A 81 9.15 -0.18 -12.42
N LEU A 82 8.95 -1.47 -12.65
CA LEU A 82 7.86 -2.27 -12.07
C LEU A 82 8.17 -2.79 -10.66
N PHE A 83 9.42 -2.69 -10.18
CA PHE A 83 9.85 -3.18 -8.86
C PHE A 83 9.47 -2.18 -7.76
N HIS A 84 8.17 -1.90 -7.69
CA HIS A 84 7.55 -1.27 -6.53
C HIS A 84 7.70 -2.18 -5.31
N ALA A 85 7.55 -1.61 -4.11
CA ALA A 85 7.81 -2.36 -2.87
C ALA A 85 6.93 -3.63 -2.78
N GLU A 86 5.65 -3.51 -3.11
CA GLU A 86 4.68 -4.60 -3.07
C GLU A 86 5.05 -5.69 -4.09
N VAL A 87 5.39 -5.31 -5.31
CA VAL A 87 5.82 -6.24 -6.36
C VAL A 87 7.13 -6.92 -5.97
N GLN A 88 8.08 -6.18 -5.40
CA GLN A 88 9.36 -6.71 -4.97
C GLN A 88 9.22 -7.68 -3.81
N THR A 89 8.39 -7.36 -2.81
CA THR A 89 8.06 -8.28 -1.71
C THR A 89 7.45 -9.57 -2.25
N ILE A 90 6.54 -9.51 -3.24
CA ILE A 90 5.96 -10.69 -3.88
C ILE A 90 7.05 -11.51 -4.62
N ASN A 91 7.90 -10.86 -5.41
CA ASN A 91 8.96 -11.54 -6.14
C ASN A 91 9.94 -12.26 -5.21
N HIS A 92 10.41 -11.58 -4.17
CA HIS A 92 11.32 -12.17 -3.20
C HIS A 92 10.65 -13.25 -2.37
N TYR A 93 9.38 -13.08 -1.99
CA TYR A 93 8.60 -14.12 -1.34
C TYR A 93 8.58 -15.42 -2.15
N TYR A 94 8.24 -15.35 -3.43
CA TYR A 94 8.21 -16.52 -4.32
C TYR A 94 9.60 -17.05 -4.74
N SER A 95 10.67 -16.32 -4.38
CA SER A 95 12.06 -16.78 -4.54
C SER A 95 12.58 -17.55 -3.31
N MET A 96 11.84 -17.53 -2.19
CA MET A 96 12.18 -18.31 -0.99
C MET A 96 11.92 -19.80 -1.20
N PRO A 97 12.50 -20.68 -0.35
CA PRO A 97 12.14 -22.09 -0.35
C PRO A 97 10.64 -22.28 -0.09
N LYS A 98 9.99 -23.16 -0.87
CA LYS A 98 8.54 -23.42 -0.80
C LYS A 98 8.04 -23.77 0.61
N GLN A 99 8.89 -24.36 1.46
CA GLN A 99 8.56 -24.72 2.84
C GLN A 99 8.37 -23.50 3.76
N GLN A 100 8.86 -22.32 3.35
CA GLN A 100 8.68 -21.06 4.07
C GLN A 100 7.43 -20.31 3.59
N HIS A 101 6.73 -20.81 2.58
CA HIS A 101 5.53 -20.17 2.07
C HIS A 101 4.35 -20.39 3.01
N VAL A 102 3.60 -19.32 3.24
CA VAL A 102 2.30 -19.31 3.91
C VAL A 102 1.21 -19.25 2.83
N ALA A 103 0.06 -19.89 3.05
CA ALA A 103 -1.03 -19.80 2.09
C ALA A 103 -1.47 -18.33 1.93
N PRO A 104 -1.74 -17.82 0.71
CA PRO A 104 -2.05 -16.40 0.52
C PRO A 104 -3.20 -15.87 1.39
N GLY A 105 -4.23 -16.70 1.64
CA GLY A 105 -5.33 -16.37 2.54
C GLY A 105 -4.96 -16.25 4.03
N ASP A 106 -3.78 -16.74 4.43
CA ASP A 106 -3.24 -16.64 5.79
C ASP A 106 -2.17 -15.54 5.90
N VAL A 107 -1.99 -14.72 4.85
CA VAL A 107 -1.04 -13.61 4.81
C VAL A 107 -1.73 -12.27 4.99
N LEU A 108 -1.20 -11.45 5.90
CA LEU A 108 -1.50 -10.04 6.01
C LEU A 108 -0.49 -9.27 5.16
N PHE A 109 -0.97 -8.53 4.16
CA PHE A 109 -0.10 -7.70 3.32
C PHE A 109 -0.03 -6.29 3.91
N LEU A 110 1.17 -5.79 4.19
CA LEU A 110 1.42 -4.44 4.68
C LEU A 110 2.17 -3.66 3.61
N ALA A 111 1.64 -2.51 3.22
CA ALA A 111 2.32 -1.54 2.37
C ALA A 111 2.45 -0.23 3.14
N THR A 112 3.54 0.51 2.94
CA THR A 112 3.68 1.80 3.64
C THR A 112 2.76 2.84 3.03
N HIS A 113 2.58 2.78 1.72
CA HIS A 113 1.69 3.63 0.94
C HIS A 113 0.59 2.78 0.32
N GLU A 114 -0.55 3.41 0.05
CA GLU A 114 -1.68 2.77 -0.60
C GLU A 114 -1.26 2.19 -1.97
N PRO A 115 -1.50 0.88 -2.21
CA PRO A 115 -1.03 0.23 -3.43
C PRO A 115 -1.60 0.85 -4.70
N CYS A 116 -0.72 1.24 -5.63
CA CYS A 116 -1.14 1.74 -6.93
C CYS A 116 -1.79 0.65 -7.79
N THR A 117 -2.32 1.00 -8.97
CA THR A 117 -3.05 0.06 -9.85
C THR A 117 -2.23 -1.16 -10.29
N LEU A 118 -0.91 -1.01 -10.44
CA LEU A 118 0.00 -2.14 -10.68
C LEU A 118 0.04 -3.07 -9.46
N CYS A 119 0.24 -2.50 -8.27
CA CYS A 119 0.49 -3.24 -7.03
C CYS A 119 -0.77 -3.91 -6.51
N SER A 120 -1.92 -3.23 -6.56
CA SER A 120 -3.22 -3.83 -6.24
C SER A 120 -3.57 -4.97 -7.19
N SER A 121 -3.22 -4.86 -8.49
CA SER A 121 -3.34 -5.98 -9.43
C SER A 121 -2.40 -7.14 -9.06
N ALA A 122 -1.15 -6.86 -8.70
CA ALA A 122 -0.19 -7.89 -8.29
C ALA A 122 -0.65 -8.64 -7.03
N ILE A 123 -1.13 -7.93 -6.01
CA ILE A 123 -1.73 -8.49 -4.79
C ILE A 123 -2.90 -9.41 -5.14
N THR A 124 -3.79 -8.96 -6.04
CA THR A 124 -4.94 -9.73 -6.53
C THR A 124 -4.49 -11.02 -7.22
N TRP A 125 -3.57 -10.93 -8.18
CA TRP A 125 -3.07 -12.09 -8.93
C TRP A 125 -2.30 -13.09 -8.06
N ALA A 126 -1.63 -12.60 -7.01
CA ALA A 126 -0.94 -13.44 -6.05
C ALA A 126 -1.88 -14.11 -5.02
N GLY A 127 -3.16 -13.75 -5.01
CA GLY A 127 -4.20 -14.37 -4.19
C GLY A 127 -4.28 -13.86 -2.75
N PHE A 128 -3.67 -12.70 -2.45
CA PHE A 128 -3.80 -12.07 -1.14
C PHE A 128 -5.15 -11.36 -1.02
N ASP A 129 -5.87 -11.62 0.07
CA ASP A 129 -7.25 -11.18 0.29
C ASP A 129 -7.37 -9.86 1.09
N ASN A 130 -6.24 -9.24 1.41
CA ASN A 130 -6.21 -7.99 2.17
C ASN A 130 -4.93 -7.21 1.90
N PHE A 131 -4.97 -5.91 2.22
CA PHE A 131 -3.77 -5.15 2.50
C PHE A 131 -4.04 -4.04 3.52
N TYR A 132 -2.99 -3.64 4.22
CA TYR A 132 -2.96 -2.55 5.19
C TYR A 132 -2.00 -1.49 4.71
N TYR A 133 -2.37 -0.21 4.82
CA TYR A 133 -1.54 0.89 4.38
C TYR A 133 -1.57 2.09 5.32
N PHE A 134 -0.48 2.85 5.36
CA PHE A 134 -0.35 3.99 6.28
C PHE A 134 -0.59 5.34 5.57
N PHE A 135 0.08 5.57 4.44
CA PHE A 135 -0.08 6.78 3.63
C PHE A 135 -1.07 6.53 2.49
N SER A 136 -2.11 7.36 2.34
CA SER A 136 -3.03 7.25 1.19
C SER A 136 -2.43 7.80 -0.10
N HIS A 137 -3.11 7.60 -1.23
CA HIS A 137 -2.74 8.28 -2.48
C HIS A 137 -2.73 9.81 -2.37
N GLU A 138 -3.65 10.39 -1.58
CA GLU A 138 -3.68 11.83 -1.32
C GLU A 138 -2.45 12.27 -0.51
N ASP A 139 -2.09 11.54 0.56
CA ASP A 139 -0.85 11.79 1.31
C ASP A 139 0.38 11.74 0.39
N SER A 140 0.41 10.77 -0.53
CA SER A 140 1.51 10.56 -1.47
C SER A 140 1.69 11.70 -2.47
N ARG A 141 0.57 12.15 -3.04
CA ARG A 141 0.53 13.29 -3.96
C ARG A 141 0.97 14.58 -3.25
N ASP A 142 0.38 14.85 -2.09
CA ASP A 142 0.49 16.17 -1.45
C ASP A 142 1.78 16.31 -0.63
N SER A 143 2.21 15.24 0.06
CA SER A 143 3.37 15.28 0.96
C SER A 143 4.68 14.93 0.26
N PHE A 144 4.67 13.99 -0.68
CA PHE A 144 5.91 13.44 -1.27
C PHE A 144 6.16 13.87 -2.71
N LYS A 145 5.22 14.58 -3.35
CA LYS A 145 5.28 15.01 -4.77
C LYS A 145 5.48 13.82 -5.74
N ILE A 146 5.03 12.65 -5.33
CA ILE A 146 5.03 11.42 -6.14
C ILE A 146 3.56 11.13 -6.48
N GLY A 147 3.06 11.72 -7.56
CA GLY A 147 1.65 11.64 -7.97
C GLY A 147 1.42 11.05 -9.36
N HIS A 148 2.41 10.31 -9.90
CA HIS A 148 2.29 9.72 -11.23
C HIS A 148 1.25 8.59 -11.28
N ASP A 149 1.16 7.82 -10.20
CA ASP A 149 0.14 6.80 -9.95
C ASP A 149 -1.28 7.32 -10.18
N LEU A 150 -1.62 8.51 -9.68
CA LEU A 150 -2.93 9.14 -9.89
C LEU A 150 -3.18 9.50 -11.37
N LYS A 151 -2.13 9.86 -12.13
CA LYS A 151 -2.26 10.07 -13.57
C LYS A 151 -2.51 8.75 -14.29
N ILE A 152 -1.82 7.67 -13.94
CA ILE A 152 -2.07 6.33 -14.51
C ILE A 152 -3.49 5.89 -14.18
N LEU A 153 -3.93 6.01 -12.93
CA LEU A 153 -5.29 5.68 -12.51
C LEU A 153 -6.32 6.41 -13.38
N LYS A 154 -6.15 7.72 -13.58
CA LYS A 154 -7.03 8.51 -14.43
C LYS A 154 -6.94 8.19 -15.91
N GLN A 155 -5.74 8.02 -16.45
CA GLN A 155 -5.54 7.89 -17.90
C GLN A 155 -5.75 6.47 -18.41
N VAL A 156 -5.25 5.47 -17.69
CA VAL A 156 -5.33 4.05 -18.08
C VAL A 156 -6.64 3.43 -17.61
N PHE A 157 -7.04 3.68 -16.36
CA PHE A 157 -8.21 3.03 -15.75
C PHE A 157 -9.47 3.91 -15.72
N LYS A 158 -9.37 5.18 -16.14
CA LYS A 158 -10.50 6.13 -16.21
C LYS A 158 -11.21 6.36 -14.87
N HIS A 159 -10.46 6.29 -13.77
CA HIS A 159 -10.93 6.63 -12.43
C HIS A 159 -10.36 7.98 -11.97
N GLU A 160 -11.21 8.86 -11.46
CA GLU A 160 -10.75 10.08 -10.79
C GLU A 160 -10.11 9.74 -9.43
N PRO A 161 -9.21 10.60 -8.90
CA PRO A 161 -8.67 10.44 -7.55
C PRO A 161 -9.78 10.21 -6.51
N GLY A 162 -9.62 9.20 -5.67
CA GLY A 162 -10.61 8.78 -4.68
C GLY A 162 -11.69 7.82 -5.22
N GLY A 163 -11.78 7.61 -6.54
CA GLY A 163 -12.74 6.71 -7.18
C GLY A 163 -12.26 5.25 -7.32
N TYR A 164 -11.17 4.87 -6.67
CA TYR A 164 -10.63 3.52 -6.68
C TYR A 164 -11.36 2.63 -5.65
N ALA A 165 -11.46 1.33 -5.93
CA ALA A 165 -12.09 0.38 -5.00
C ALA A 165 -11.26 0.25 -3.72
N ARG A 166 -11.92 0.21 -2.56
CA ARG A 166 -11.31 -0.06 -1.25
C ARG A 166 -11.67 -1.45 -0.71
N GLU A 167 -12.70 -2.05 -1.30
CA GLU A 167 -13.18 -3.40 -1.05
C GLU A 167 -13.75 -3.93 -2.37
N ASN A 168 -13.55 -5.22 -2.62
CA ASN A 168 -14.10 -5.94 -3.78
C ASN A 168 -14.07 -7.45 -3.50
N ASP A 169 -14.51 -8.26 -4.47
CA ASP A 169 -14.59 -9.73 -4.34
C ASP A 169 -13.23 -10.42 -4.14
N TYR A 170 -12.11 -9.72 -4.36
CA TYR A 170 -10.76 -10.26 -4.20
C TYR A 170 -10.12 -9.87 -2.87
N TRP A 171 -10.26 -8.61 -2.43
CA TRP A 171 -9.59 -8.12 -1.23
C TRP A 171 -10.30 -6.94 -0.57
N THR A 172 -9.92 -6.70 0.69
CA THR A 172 -10.25 -5.47 1.44
C THR A 172 -8.98 -4.70 1.81
N GLY A 173 -8.96 -3.39 1.53
CA GLY A 173 -7.88 -2.48 1.87
C GLY A 173 -8.19 -1.68 3.14
N TYR A 174 -7.24 -1.64 4.08
CA TYR A 174 -7.41 -0.99 5.38
C TYR A 174 -6.38 0.11 5.60
N GLY A 175 -6.86 1.35 5.77
CA GLY A 175 -6.01 2.46 6.22
C GLY A 175 -5.70 2.34 7.71
N ILE A 176 -4.42 2.27 8.08
CA ILE A 176 -3.98 2.14 9.48
C ILE A 176 -4.46 3.33 10.31
N CYS A 177 -4.50 4.54 9.74
CA CYS A 177 -5.04 5.71 10.43
C CYS A 177 -6.53 5.58 10.78
N ASP A 178 -7.35 4.97 9.91
CA ASP A 178 -8.75 4.68 10.23
C ASP A 178 -8.85 3.69 11.40
N LEU A 179 -7.99 2.67 11.42
CA LEU A 179 -7.96 1.68 12.51
C LEU A 179 -7.57 2.33 13.84
N ILE A 180 -6.64 3.28 13.83
CA ILE A 180 -6.23 4.06 15.01
C ILE A 180 -7.39 4.92 15.53
N GLU A 181 -8.15 5.56 14.63
CA GLU A 181 -9.29 6.42 15.00
C GLU A 181 -10.36 5.66 15.79
N ASN A 182 -10.54 4.37 15.48
CA ASN A 182 -11.50 3.49 16.14
C ASN A 182 -11.07 3.02 17.55
N CYS A 183 -9.80 3.16 17.93
CA CYS A 183 -9.30 2.74 19.25
C CYS A 183 -9.87 3.58 20.40
N ALA A 184 -9.81 3.02 21.62
CA ALA A 184 -10.16 3.75 22.83
C ALA A 184 -9.22 4.97 23.02
N PRO A 185 -9.69 6.09 23.59
CA PRO A 185 -8.91 7.33 23.66
C PRO A 185 -7.51 7.18 24.27
N SER A 186 -7.34 6.30 25.27
CA SER A 186 -6.06 6.04 25.92
C SER A 186 -5.05 5.32 25.01
N GLU A 187 -5.51 4.38 24.19
CA GLU A 187 -4.67 3.63 23.26
C GLU A 187 -4.39 4.45 21.99
N ARG A 188 -5.42 5.16 21.51
CA ARG A 188 -5.36 6.00 20.33
C ARG A 188 -4.25 7.06 20.44
N ALA A 189 -4.14 7.74 21.57
CA ALA A 189 -3.11 8.76 21.79
C ALA A 189 -1.67 8.21 21.61
N ALA A 190 -1.41 6.99 22.07
CA ALA A 190 -0.10 6.35 21.91
C ALA A 190 0.18 6.00 20.44
N PHE A 191 -0.81 5.49 19.71
CA PHE A 191 -0.67 5.20 18.29
C PHE A 191 -0.56 6.47 17.43
N GLU A 192 -1.28 7.54 17.76
CA GLU A 192 -1.16 8.84 17.10
C GLU A 192 0.25 9.43 17.26
N GLN A 193 0.87 9.26 18.43
CA GLN A 193 2.25 9.68 18.66
C GLN A 193 3.23 8.92 17.74
N ARG A 194 3.09 7.59 17.65
CA ARG A 194 3.90 6.75 16.74
C ARG A 194 3.66 7.11 15.28
N ALA A 195 2.41 7.29 14.89
CA ALA A 195 2.02 7.72 13.55
C ALA A 195 2.69 9.06 13.19
N SER A 196 2.68 10.03 14.10
CA SER A 196 3.35 11.33 13.92
C SER A 196 4.87 11.18 13.76
N ALA A 197 5.51 10.36 14.60
CA ALA A 197 6.94 10.08 14.50
C ALA A 197 7.29 9.43 13.15
N LEU A 198 6.49 8.46 12.70
CA LEU A 198 6.67 7.77 11.44
C LEU A 198 6.51 8.72 10.25
N ARG A 199 5.53 9.65 10.28
CA ARG A 199 5.42 10.73 9.29
C ARG A 199 6.70 11.59 9.25
N GLY A 200 7.27 11.93 10.40
CA GLY A 200 8.54 12.63 10.50
C GLY A 200 9.70 11.85 9.87
N THR A 201 9.79 10.55 10.09
CA THR A 201 10.79 9.68 9.46
C THR A 201 10.65 9.65 7.94
N TYR A 202 9.43 9.47 7.41
CA TYR A 202 9.20 9.46 5.97
C TYR A 202 9.44 10.83 5.32
N GLN A 203 9.20 11.93 6.04
CA GLN A 203 9.60 13.26 5.57
C GLN A 203 11.12 13.36 5.38
N GLN A 204 11.92 12.87 6.33
CA GLN A 204 13.39 12.86 6.21
C GLN A 204 13.86 11.99 5.04
N LEU A 205 13.23 10.83 4.82
CA LEU A 205 13.51 9.97 3.66
C LEU A 205 13.16 10.68 2.34
N SER A 206 12.04 11.40 2.32
CA SER A 206 11.62 12.20 1.16
C SER A 206 12.64 13.29 0.85
N ASP A 207 13.08 14.05 1.86
CA ASP A 207 14.07 15.11 1.69
C ASP A 207 15.38 14.57 1.10
N LEU A 208 15.84 13.42 1.61
CA LEU A 208 17.03 12.73 1.08
C LEU A 208 16.85 12.28 -0.38
N TYR A 209 15.71 11.68 -0.72
CA TYR A 209 15.38 11.28 -2.08
C TYR A 209 15.36 12.48 -3.04
N GLN A 210 14.69 13.56 -2.66
CA GLN A 210 14.55 14.76 -3.49
C GLN A 210 15.89 15.47 -3.72
N GLN A 211 16.76 15.54 -2.70
CA GLN A 211 18.12 16.08 -2.85
C GLN A 211 18.92 15.35 -3.92
N ARG A 212 18.76 14.03 -4.03
CA ARG A 212 19.46 13.23 -5.04
C ARG A 212 18.83 13.35 -6.43
N LYS A 213 17.49 13.42 -6.53
CA LYS A 213 16.81 13.67 -7.79
C LYS A 213 17.20 15.02 -8.41
N GLY A 214 17.49 16.04 -7.60
CA GLY A 214 18.00 17.33 -8.06
C GLY A 214 19.45 17.30 -8.60
N GLN A 215 20.20 16.23 -8.34
CA GLN A 215 21.61 16.07 -8.76
C GLN A 215 21.80 15.13 -9.96
N GLY A 216 20.73 14.46 -10.39
CA GLY A 216 20.72 13.60 -11.57
C GLY A 216 19.29 13.50 -12.09
N GLN A 217 19.07 13.89 -13.33
CA GLN A 217 17.78 13.91 -13.99
C GLN A 217 17.24 12.47 -14.13
N VAL A 218 16.55 11.98 -13.10
CA VAL A 218 15.73 10.76 -13.22
C VAL A 218 14.38 11.21 -13.74
N ASP A 219 14.31 11.32 -15.07
CA ASP A 219 13.02 11.42 -15.75
C ASP A 219 12.20 10.17 -15.41
N ASP A 220 10.93 10.39 -15.10
CA ASP A 220 9.99 9.33 -14.76
C ASP A 220 9.77 8.43 -16.00
N PRO A 221 10.17 7.15 -15.96
CA PRO A 221 10.22 6.29 -17.15
C PRO A 221 8.85 6.04 -17.77
N ALA A 222 7.75 6.29 -17.03
CA ALA A 222 6.40 6.03 -17.50
C ALA A 222 5.81 7.15 -18.38
N PHE A 223 6.44 8.33 -18.46
CA PHE A 223 5.92 9.44 -19.27
C PHE A 223 6.72 9.66 -20.54
N ILE A 224 6.26 9.06 -21.63
CA ILE A 224 6.71 9.40 -22.99
C ILE A 224 5.65 10.34 -23.60
N PRO A 225 5.99 11.59 -23.95
CA PRO A 225 5.07 12.48 -24.63
C PRO A 225 4.56 11.83 -25.92
N LEU A 226 3.25 11.67 -26.03
CA LEU A 226 2.59 11.33 -27.28
C LEU A 226 2.29 12.66 -27.97
N GLY A 227 2.91 12.91 -29.11
CA GLY A 227 2.77 14.16 -29.88
C GLY A 227 1.35 14.47 -30.32
#